data_AF-A0A3M4KB30-F1
#
_entry.id   AF-A0A3M4KB30-F1
#
_cell.length_a   1.000
_cell.length_b   1.000
_cell.length_c   1.000
_cell.angle_alpha   90.00
_cell.angle_beta   90.00
_cell.angle_gamma   90.00
#
_symmetry.space_group_name_H-M   'P 1'
#
loop_
_entity.id
_entity.type
_entity.pdbx_description
1 polymer ?
#
loop_
_entity_poly.entity_id
_entity_poly.type
_entity_poly.pdbx_seq_one_letter_code
_entity_poly.pdbx_strand_id
1 'polypeptide(L)'
;MIRSLATFWPFWSVPRSAPHPLSSKLPKSITAAVNRLAICLFPRPVQPAITYTQATAIDHPICRTVPSLVRIRATPHKMRLQMTDLTLYHNPRCTKSRGALELLQARGLTPDIILYLETPPDAATLHDLLGKLGISARKLLRTGEDDYKQLNLADPSLSDEQLVAAMAAHPKLIERPILVAGNKAVIGRPPENILELLP
;
A
#
# COMPACT_ATOMS: atom_id res chain seq x y z
N MET A 1 -56.33 -46.21 6.66
CA MET A 1 -55.99 -46.53 8.07
C MET A 1 -54.72 -45.80 8.47
N ILE A 2 -54.86 -44.85 9.43
CA ILE A 2 -53.91 -44.43 10.49
C ILE A 2 -52.58 -43.78 10.02
N ARG A 3 -52.43 -42.44 9.95
CA ARG A 3 -52.18 -41.40 11.00
C ARG A 3 -50.83 -41.49 11.75
N SER A 4 -49.98 -40.47 11.61
CA SER A 4 -49.21 -39.81 12.71
C SER A 4 -48.47 -38.58 12.15
N LEU A 5 -49.00 -37.36 12.24
CA LEU A 5 -49.05 -36.42 13.38
C LEU A 5 -47.69 -35.82 13.77
N ALA A 6 -47.65 -34.49 13.59
CA ALA A 6 -46.70 -33.54 14.13
C ALA A 6 -46.77 -33.45 15.67
N THR A 7 -46.02 -32.47 16.19
CA THR A 7 -46.00 -31.91 17.57
C THR A 7 -45.03 -32.60 18.51
N PHE A 8 -43.98 -31.91 18.99
CA PHE A 8 -44.00 -31.22 20.29
C PHE A 8 -42.65 -30.59 20.62
N TRP A 9 -42.70 -29.33 21.04
CA TRP A 9 -41.64 -28.54 21.68
C TRP A 9 -41.81 -28.67 23.21
N PRO A 10 -40.74 -28.69 24.04
CA PRO A 10 -40.64 -27.75 25.17
C PRO A 10 -39.21 -27.14 25.22
N PHE A 11 -38.95 -25.84 25.37
CA PHE A 11 -39.37 -24.83 26.36
C PHE A 11 -38.78 -25.11 27.75
N TRP A 12 -38.16 -24.06 28.32
CA TRP A 12 -37.38 -23.96 29.58
C TRP A 12 -35.90 -24.37 29.48
N SER A 13 -34.90 -23.64 30.00
CA SER A 13 -34.92 -22.45 30.86
C SER A 13 -33.55 -21.74 30.89
N VAL A 14 -33.61 -20.44 31.17
CA VAL A 14 -32.54 -19.44 31.35
C VAL A 14 -31.78 -19.65 32.69
N PRO A 15 -30.51 -19.19 32.83
CA PRO A 15 -30.19 -18.04 33.69
C PRO A 15 -29.18 -17.09 32.99
N ARG A 16 -29.44 -15.80 32.75
CA ARG A 16 -29.39 -14.60 33.62
C ARG A 16 -28.19 -14.51 34.58
N SER A 17 -27.55 -13.33 34.53
CA SER A 17 -26.48 -12.75 35.37
C SER A 17 -25.09 -12.84 34.68
N ALA A 18 -24.28 -11.79 34.56
CA ALA A 18 -24.12 -10.59 35.38
C ALA A 18 -23.36 -9.47 34.61
N PRO A 19 -23.25 -8.24 35.16
CA PRO A 19 -22.96 -7.01 34.42
C PRO A 19 -21.50 -6.51 34.47
N HIS A 20 -21.22 -5.59 33.54
CA HIS A 20 -20.27 -4.45 33.56
C HIS A 20 -18.82 -4.63 34.04
N PRO A 21 -17.88 -4.06 33.26
CA PRO A 21 -16.85 -3.22 33.87
C PRO A 21 -16.96 -1.78 33.36
N LEU A 22 -17.37 -0.86 34.25
CA LEU A 22 -17.02 0.56 34.14
C LEU A 22 -15.50 0.69 34.33
N SER A 23 -14.77 0.94 33.25
CA SER A 23 -13.40 1.43 33.37
C SER A 23 -13.43 2.92 33.73
N SER A 24 -13.08 3.19 34.97
CA SER A 24 -12.76 4.53 35.48
C SER A 24 -11.38 4.98 35.01
N LYS A 25 -11.16 6.31 35.01
CA LYS A 25 -9.92 7.10 34.76
C LYS A 25 -9.89 7.68 33.35
N LEU A 26 -9.71 8.98 33.07
CA LEU A 26 -9.25 10.22 33.73
C LEU A 26 -9.67 11.38 32.76
N PRO A 27 -9.80 12.68 33.13
CA PRO A 27 -8.68 13.47 33.67
C PRO A 27 -9.08 14.57 34.68
N LYS A 28 -8.23 14.80 35.69
CA LYS A 28 -8.17 16.08 36.39
C LYS A 28 -6.76 16.63 36.23
N SER A 29 -6.75 17.88 35.84
CA SER A 29 -5.63 18.77 35.70
C SER A 29 -4.87 18.96 37.02
N ILE A 30 -3.68 19.56 36.87
CA ILE A 30 -2.89 20.29 37.88
C ILE A 30 -1.91 19.42 38.66
N THR A 31 -0.60 19.63 38.38
CA THR A 31 0.50 19.95 39.32
C THR A 31 1.80 19.67 38.55
N ALA A 32 2.35 20.64 37.83
CA ALA A 32 3.30 21.66 38.31
C ALA A 32 4.70 21.10 38.63
N ALA A 33 5.62 21.48 37.73
CA ALA A 33 6.92 22.08 38.02
C ALA A 33 7.83 21.42 39.07
N VAL A 34 8.86 20.68 38.60
CA VAL A 34 10.26 20.84 39.06
C VAL A 34 11.18 20.26 37.97
N ASN A 35 11.88 21.08 37.18
CA ASN A 35 13.31 21.28 37.41
C ASN A 35 13.92 22.31 36.45
N ARG A 36 14.65 23.23 37.05
CA ARG A 36 15.41 24.34 36.45
C ARG A 36 16.81 23.86 36.06
N LEU A 37 17.38 24.57 35.09
CA LEU A 37 18.80 24.91 34.91
C LEU A 37 19.86 23.78 34.90
N ALA A 38 20.44 23.57 33.71
CA ALA A 38 21.89 23.51 33.48
C ALA A 38 22.10 23.73 31.97
N ILE A 39 22.38 24.93 31.47
CA ILE A 39 23.70 25.58 31.39
C ILE A 39 24.76 24.69 30.70
N CYS A 40 25.01 25.05 29.43
CA CYS A 40 26.28 25.11 28.72
C CYS A 40 27.27 23.94 28.87
N LEU A 41 27.55 23.23 27.77
CA LEU A 41 28.86 23.26 27.10
C LEU A 41 28.82 22.59 25.71
N PHE A 42 29.47 23.24 24.76
CA PHE A 42 29.86 22.89 23.38
C PHE A 42 30.57 21.50 23.24
N PRO A 43 30.93 20.99 22.03
CA PRO A 43 31.00 21.66 20.72
C PRO A 43 30.44 20.91 19.49
N ARG A 44 30.33 21.69 18.40
CA ARG A 44 30.07 21.30 17.00
C ARG A 44 31.18 20.39 16.43
N PRO A 45 30.87 19.38 15.61
CA PRO A 45 31.86 18.80 14.71
C PRO A 45 32.06 19.72 13.49
N VAL A 46 33.29 20.18 13.37
CA VAL A 46 33.88 20.97 12.30
C VAL A 46 33.98 20.14 11.01
N GLN A 47 33.56 20.72 9.88
CA GLN A 47 33.78 20.15 8.55
C GLN A 47 35.27 20.23 8.18
N PRO A 48 35.91 19.17 7.65
CA PRO A 48 37.21 19.31 7.04
C PRO A 48 37.07 19.94 5.65
N ALA A 49 37.61 21.14 5.51
CA ALA A 49 37.95 21.75 4.25
C ALA A 49 38.99 20.87 3.55
N ILE A 50 38.67 20.39 2.35
CA ILE A 50 39.64 19.73 1.47
C ILE A 50 39.92 20.66 0.30
N THR A 51 40.90 21.55 0.53
CA THR A 51 41.60 22.27 -0.52
C THR A 51 42.54 21.28 -1.21
N TYR A 52 42.21 20.88 -2.44
CA TYR A 52 43.18 20.20 -3.29
C TYR A 52 43.82 21.21 -4.24
N THR A 53 45.12 21.33 -4.03
CA THR A 53 46.13 22.09 -4.74
C THR A 53 46.07 21.92 -6.25
N GLN A 54 46.24 23.05 -6.96
CA GLN A 54 46.47 23.10 -8.40
C GLN A 54 47.72 22.29 -8.74
N ALA A 55 47.54 21.19 -9.48
CA ALA A 55 48.64 20.44 -10.07
C ALA A 55 49.12 21.17 -11.33
N THR A 56 50.35 21.67 -11.25
CA THR A 56 51.09 22.27 -12.34
C THR A 56 51.29 21.29 -13.48
N ALA A 57 51.04 21.79 -14.69
CA ALA A 57 51.35 21.13 -15.95
C ALA A 57 52.84 20.85 -16.05
N ILE A 58 53.19 19.58 -16.30
CA ILE A 58 54.49 19.21 -16.86
C ILE A 58 54.19 18.42 -18.12
N ASP A 59 54.48 19.05 -19.25
CA ASP A 59 54.52 18.48 -20.58
C ASP A 59 55.45 17.27 -20.64
N HIS A 60 54.95 16.14 -21.15
CA HIS A 60 55.77 15.14 -21.83
C HIS A 60 55.00 14.56 -23.03
N PRO A 61 55.59 14.56 -24.23
CA PRO A 61 54.92 14.13 -25.45
C PRO A 61 55.22 12.65 -25.72
N ILE A 62 54.30 11.74 -25.42
CA ILE A 62 54.35 10.40 -26.06
C ILE A 62 52.94 9.97 -26.45
N CYS A 63 52.70 10.11 -27.75
CA CYS A 63 51.65 9.50 -28.53
C CYS A 63 51.63 7.98 -28.34
N ARG A 64 50.53 7.42 -27.81
CA ARG A 64 50.02 6.09 -28.19
C ARG A 64 48.50 6.10 -28.18
N THR A 65 47.96 6.28 -29.38
CA THR A 65 46.76 5.66 -29.93
C THR A 65 45.91 4.85 -28.94
N VAL A 66 44.82 5.43 -28.47
CA VAL A 66 43.70 4.68 -27.88
C VAL A 66 42.88 4.06 -29.00
N PRO A 67 42.78 2.72 -29.10
CA PRO A 67 41.88 2.10 -30.04
C PRO A 67 40.46 2.13 -29.47
N SER A 68 39.54 2.43 -30.37
CA SER A 68 38.13 2.10 -30.27
C SER A 68 37.37 2.69 -29.09
N LEU A 69 36.71 3.79 -29.40
CA LEU A 69 35.48 4.26 -28.78
C LEU A 69 34.50 3.08 -28.62
N VAL A 70 34.57 2.36 -27.50
CA VAL A 70 33.47 1.50 -27.06
C VAL A 70 32.35 2.46 -26.68
N ARG A 71 31.58 2.83 -27.69
CA ARG A 71 30.30 3.49 -27.57
C ARG A 71 29.45 2.53 -26.75
N ILE A 72 29.43 2.71 -25.43
CA ILE A 72 28.44 2.12 -24.56
C ILE A 72 27.11 2.67 -25.10
N ARG A 73 26.49 1.91 -26.00
CA ARG A 73 25.10 2.10 -26.36
C ARG A 73 24.35 1.85 -25.06
N ALA A 74 24.09 2.93 -24.31
CA ALA A 74 23.02 2.92 -23.34
C ALA A 74 21.81 2.37 -24.09
N THR A 75 21.38 1.18 -23.71
CA THR A 75 20.28 0.46 -24.36
C THR A 75 19.07 1.39 -24.44
N PRO A 76 18.44 1.56 -25.62
CA PRO A 76 17.32 2.48 -25.79
C PRO A 76 16.08 2.11 -24.96
N HIS A 77 16.09 0.93 -24.32
CA HIS A 77 15.02 0.49 -23.44
C HIS A 77 14.83 1.36 -22.19
N LYS A 78 15.88 2.01 -21.68
CA LYS A 78 15.79 2.76 -20.42
C LYS A 78 14.99 4.07 -20.54
N MET A 79 14.73 4.56 -21.76
CA MET A 79 14.12 5.86 -21.98
C MET A 79 12.63 5.81 -22.38
N ARG A 80 12.08 4.64 -22.69
CA ARG A 80 10.64 4.49 -23.04
C ARG A 80 9.73 4.27 -21.83
N LEU A 81 10.28 3.85 -20.70
CA LEU A 81 9.53 3.54 -19.47
C LEU A 81 9.15 4.79 -18.65
N GLN A 82 9.69 5.97 -18.98
CA GLN A 82 9.54 7.18 -18.16
C GLN A 82 8.30 8.04 -18.48
N MET A 83 7.41 7.60 -19.39
CA MET A 83 6.22 8.38 -19.78
C MET A 83 4.89 7.76 -19.35
N THR A 84 4.91 6.65 -18.60
CA THR A 84 3.68 6.04 -18.10
C THR A 84 3.53 6.37 -16.63
N ASP A 85 2.49 7.13 -16.28
CA ASP A 85 2.13 7.39 -14.89
C ASP A 85 1.81 6.04 -14.22
N LEU A 86 2.66 5.67 -13.26
CA LEU A 86 2.57 4.42 -12.51
C LEU A 86 2.11 4.76 -11.10
N THR A 87 0.93 4.29 -10.70
CA THR A 87 0.39 4.50 -9.35
C THR A 87 0.20 3.15 -8.67
N LEU A 88 0.76 3.00 -7.46
CA LEU A 88 0.67 1.78 -6.66
C LEU A 88 -0.15 2.04 -5.39
N TYR A 89 -1.30 1.39 -5.30
CA TYR A 89 -2.07 1.32 -4.05
C TYR A 89 -1.40 0.32 -3.11
N HIS A 90 -0.71 0.85 -2.10
CA HIS A 90 0.21 0.11 -1.25
C HIS A 90 -0.24 0.11 0.21
N ASN A 91 0.14 -0.96 0.93
CA ASN A 91 0.08 -0.99 2.39
C ASN A 91 1.39 -1.56 2.96
N PRO A 92 2.16 -0.77 3.73
CA PRO A 92 3.45 -1.16 4.29
C PRO A 92 3.41 -2.43 5.15
N ARG A 93 2.27 -2.73 5.77
CA ARG A 93 2.10 -3.91 6.64
C ARG A 93 1.89 -5.21 5.86
N CYS A 94 1.66 -5.15 4.54
CA CYS A 94 1.36 -6.33 3.74
C CYS A 94 2.61 -6.84 3.01
N THR A 95 3.03 -8.08 3.29
CA THR A 95 4.18 -8.72 2.64
C THR A 95 4.05 -8.77 1.11
N LYS A 96 2.87 -9.10 0.58
CA LYS A 96 2.63 -9.14 -0.88
C LYS A 96 2.76 -7.75 -1.53
N SER A 97 2.33 -6.72 -0.81
CA SER A 97 2.40 -5.33 -1.27
C SER A 97 3.83 -4.79 -1.27
N ARG A 98 4.65 -5.19 -0.27
CA ARG A 98 6.09 -4.90 -0.25
C ARG A 98 6.83 -5.61 -1.39
N GLY A 99 6.54 -6.88 -1.62
CA GLY A 99 7.14 -7.62 -2.74
C GLY A 99 6.85 -6.99 -4.10
N ALA A 100 5.61 -6.50 -4.33
CA ALA A 100 5.29 -5.78 -5.56
C ALA A 100 6.08 -4.47 -5.71
N LEU A 101 6.26 -3.71 -4.62
CA LEU A 101 7.08 -2.48 -4.64
C LEU A 101 8.55 -2.79 -4.94
N GLU A 102 9.11 -3.81 -4.30
CA GLU A 102 10.49 -4.28 -4.53
C GLU A 102 10.69 -4.72 -5.99
N LEU A 103 9.72 -5.42 -6.59
CA LEU A 103 9.77 -5.83 -8.00
C LEU A 103 9.77 -4.65 -8.97
N LEU A 104 9.06 -3.57 -8.64
CA LEU A 104 9.05 -2.33 -9.42
C LEU A 104 10.40 -1.59 -9.28
N GLN A 105 10.89 -1.47 -8.05
CA GLN A 105 12.19 -0.84 -7.76
C GLN A 105 13.37 -1.60 -8.38
N ALA A 106 13.34 -2.93 -8.37
CA ALA A 106 14.36 -3.78 -8.99
C ALA A 106 14.46 -3.56 -10.51
N ARG A 107 13.37 -3.12 -11.16
CA ARG A 107 13.36 -2.71 -12.57
C ARG A 107 13.70 -1.24 -12.80
N GLY A 108 13.97 -0.49 -11.75
CA GLY A 108 14.25 0.95 -11.82
C GLY A 108 13.00 1.79 -12.10
N LEU A 109 11.81 1.28 -11.79
CA LEU A 109 10.55 2.02 -11.87
C LEU A 109 10.22 2.64 -10.51
N THR A 110 9.77 3.90 -10.53
CA THR A 110 9.37 4.65 -9.33
C THR A 110 7.88 4.99 -9.44
N PRO A 111 6.97 4.14 -8.95
CA PRO A 111 5.54 4.43 -8.94
C PRO A 111 5.19 5.45 -7.85
N ASP A 112 4.12 6.21 -8.07
CA ASP A 112 3.45 7.01 -7.07
C ASP A 112 2.75 6.10 -6.06
N ILE A 113 3.15 6.18 -4.80
CA ILE A 113 2.65 5.31 -3.75
C ILE A 113 1.46 5.97 -3.07
N ILE A 114 0.28 5.35 -3.19
CA ILE A 114 -0.94 5.80 -2.50
C ILE A 114 -1.28 4.82 -1.37
N LEU A 115 -1.32 5.34 -0.14
CA LEU A 115 -1.74 4.58 1.04
C LEU A 115 -3.26 4.60 1.13
N TYR A 116 -3.92 3.65 0.47
CA TYR A 116 -5.39 3.59 0.36
C TYR A 116 -6.15 3.53 1.71
N LEU A 117 -5.46 3.18 2.80
CA LEU A 117 -6.03 3.22 4.15
C LEU A 117 -6.01 4.61 4.78
N GLU A 118 -5.08 5.46 4.38
CA GLU A 118 -4.96 6.85 4.84
C GLU A 118 -5.75 7.79 3.93
N THR A 119 -5.66 7.55 2.61
CA THR A 119 -6.40 8.26 1.58
C THR A 119 -7.36 7.28 0.89
N PRO A 120 -8.56 7.04 1.48
CA PRO A 120 -9.53 6.15 0.88
C PRO A 120 -9.99 6.70 -0.47
N PRO A 121 -10.03 5.86 -1.53
CA PRO A 121 -10.59 6.27 -2.82
C PRO A 121 -12.10 6.49 -2.68
N ASP A 122 -12.62 7.44 -3.45
CA ASP A 122 -14.07 7.64 -3.56
C ASP A 122 -14.70 6.58 -4.48
N ALA A 123 -16.03 6.52 -4.48
CA ALA A 123 -16.76 5.58 -5.31
C ALA A 123 -16.47 5.77 -6.82
N ALA A 124 -16.30 7.02 -7.27
CA ALA A 124 -15.98 7.31 -8.67
C ALA A 124 -14.61 6.74 -9.08
N THR A 125 -13.57 6.96 -8.27
CA THR A 125 -12.24 6.38 -8.47
C THR A 125 -12.29 4.86 -8.45
N LEU A 126 -13.11 4.25 -7.58
CA LEU A 126 -13.29 2.80 -7.56
C LEU A 126 -13.94 2.27 -8.84
N HIS A 127 -14.93 2.98 -9.38
CA HIS A 127 -15.52 2.63 -10.68
C HIS A 127 -14.48 2.72 -11.81
N ASP A 128 -13.67 3.78 -11.82
CA ASP A 128 -12.59 3.93 -12.80
C ASP A 128 -11.56 2.80 -12.68
N LEU A 129 -11.18 2.44 -11.44
CA LEU A 129 -10.25 1.33 -11.19
C LEU A 129 -10.82 0.00 -11.68
N LEU A 130 -12.11 -0.28 -11.46
CA LEU A 130 -12.77 -1.47 -11.97
C LEU A 130 -12.78 -1.50 -13.49
N GLY A 131 -13.04 -0.36 -14.14
CA GLY A 131 -12.94 -0.22 -15.59
C GLY A 131 -11.54 -0.52 -16.13
N LYS A 132 -10.49 -0.01 -15.47
CA LYS A 132 -9.08 -0.26 -15.83
C LYS A 132 -8.63 -1.71 -15.59
N LEU A 133 -9.19 -2.36 -14.56
CA LEU A 133 -8.92 -3.76 -14.22
C LEU A 133 -9.67 -4.74 -15.14
N GLY A 134 -10.83 -4.35 -15.67
CA GLY A 134 -11.68 -5.23 -16.47
C GLY A 134 -12.25 -6.41 -15.67
N ILE A 135 -12.44 -6.24 -14.36
CA ILE A 135 -12.99 -7.27 -13.45
C ILE A 135 -14.26 -6.77 -12.76
N SER A 136 -15.07 -7.70 -12.26
CA SER A 136 -16.23 -7.35 -11.42
C SER A 136 -15.80 -6.87 -10.03
N ALA A 137 -16.65 -6.04 -9.40
CA ALA A 137 -16.41 -5.53 -8.05
C ALA A 137 -16.18 -6.65 -7.03
N ARG A 138 -16.84 -7.79 -7.22
CA ARG A 138 -16.67 -8.99 -6.37
C ARG A 138 -15.26 -9.57 -6.39
N LYS A 139 -14.54 -9.51 -7.53
CA LYS A 139 -13.16 -10.00 -7.61
C LYS A 139 -12.16 -9.05 -6.93
N LEU A 140 -12.53 -7.78 -6.76
CA LEU A 140 -11.74 -6.79 -6.05
C LEU A 140 -11.89 -6.92 -4.52
N LEU A 141 -12.94 -7.60 -4.03
CA LEU A 141 -13.17 -7.77 -2.59
C LEU A 141 -12.25 -8.82 -1.97
N ARG A 142 -11.66 -8.47 -0.83
CA ARG A 142 -10.91 -9.38 0.01
C ARG A 142 -11.84 -10.17 0.91
N THR A 143 -12.10 -11.42 0.56
CA THR A 143 -13.01 -12.33 1.28
C THR A 143 -12.57 -12.70 2.70
N GLY A 144 -11.30 -12.44 3.05
CA GLY A 144 -10.70 -12.79 4.34
C GLY A 144 -10.73 -11.69 5.40
N GLU A 145 -11.45 -10.58 5.19
CA GLU A 145 -11.65 -9.53 6.20
C GLU A 145 -12.89 -9.81 7.06
N ASP A 146 -12.90 -9.36 8.30
CA ASP A 146 -14.07 -9.49 9.19
C ASP A 146 -15.25 -8.64 8.70
N ASP A 147 -14.97 -7.42 8.21
CA ASP A 147 -15.94 -6.51 7.62
C ASP A 147 -16.72 -7.18 6.47
N TYR A 148 -16.08 -8.05 5.69
CA TYR A 148 -16.71 -8.79 4.59
C TYR A 148 -17.82 -9.71 5.09
N LYS A 149 -17.60 -10.36 6.23
CA LYS A 149 -18.57 -11.26 6.87
C LYS A 149 -19.65 -10.48 7.61
N GLN A 150 -19.28 -9.41 8.31
CA GLN A 150 -20.22 -8.57 9.06
C GLN A 150 -21.26 -7.90 8.15
N LEU A 151 -20.84 -7.45 6.98
CA LEU A 151 -21.70 -6.81 5.97
C LEU A 151 -22.38 -7.80 5.03
N ASN A 152 -22.15 -9.11 5.22
CA ASN A 152 -22.70 -10.19 4.41
C ASN A 152 -22.47 -10.01 2.89
N LEU A 153 -21.29 -9.50 2.50
CA LEU A 153 -20.93 -9.22 1.09
C LEU A 153 -20.75 -10.49 0.23
N ALA A 154 -20.91 -11.66 0.83
CA ALA A 154 -20.93 -12.94 0.15
C ALA A 154 -22.23 -13.15 -0.65
N ASP A 155 -23.33 -12.48 -0.30
CA ASP A 155 -24.63 -12.66 -0.94
C ASP A 155 -24.55 -12.37 -2.46
N PRO A 156 -24.84 -13.35 -3.35
CA PRO A 156 -24.80 -13.16 -4.79
C PRO A 156 -25.84 -12.17 -5.32
N SER A 157 -26.82 -11.78 -4.52
CA SER A 157 -27.89 -10.84 -4.90
C SER A 157 -27.44 -9.38 -4.89
N LEU A 158 -26.29 -9.08 -4.28
CA LEU A 158 -25.75 -7.72 -4.21
C LEU A 158 -25.23 -7.24 -5.57
N SER A 159 -25.60 -6.02 -5.94
CA SER A 159 -25.12 -5.39 -7.17
C SER A 159 -23.69 -4.87 -7.02
N ASP A 160 -22.99 -4.70 -8.14
CA ASP A 160 -21.63 -4.14 -8.15
C ASP A 160 -21.60 -2.73 -7.55
N GLU A 161 -22.65 -1.92 -7.71
CA GLU A 161 -22.78 -0.59 -7.10
C GLU A 161 -22.81 -0.65 -5.57
N GLN A 162 -23.55 -1.60 -5.00
CA GLN A 162 -23.58 -1.81 -3.55
C GLN A 162 -22.22 -2.27 -3.03
N LEU A 163 -21.52 -3.12 -3.78
CA LEU A 163 -20.17 -3.55 -3.44
C LEU A 163 -19.18 -2.37 -3.47
N VAL A 164 -19.29 -1.49 -4.47
CA VAL A 164 -18.46 -0.28 -4.55
C VAL A 164 -18.73 0.68 -3.39
N ALA A 165 -20.00 0.90 -3.04
CA ALA A 165 -20.36 1.71 -1.89
C ALA A 165 -19.79 1.14 -0.58
N ALA A 166 -19.84 -0.19 -0.41
CA ALA A 166 -19.23 -0.87 0.73
C ALA A 166 -17.70 -0.72 0.75
N MET A 167 -17.03 -0.80 -0.41
CA MET A 167 -15.58 -0.58 -0.53
C MET A 167 -15.17 0.85 -0.20
N ALA A 168 -15.96 1.84 -0.62
CA ALA A 168 -15.71 3.25 -0.28
C ALA A 168 -15.88 3.51 1.22
N ALA A 169 -16.88 2.90 1.86
CA ALA A 169 -17.09 3.00 3.31
C ALA A 169 -16.03 2.23 4.11
N HIS A 170 -15.58 1.08 3.59
CA HIS A 170 -14.61 0.19 4.24
C HIS A 170 -13.43 -0.10 3.29
N PRO A 171 -12.44 0.79 3.19
CA PRO A 171 -11.31 0.64 2.26
C PRO A 171 -10.47 -0.62 2.52
N LYS A 172 -10.57 -1.21 3.73
CA LYS A 172 -9.91 -2.48 4.08
C LYS A 172 -10.38 -3.67 3.22
N LEU A 173 -11.61 -3.60 2.69
CA LEU A 173 -12.20 -4.64 1.84
C LEU A 173 -11.53 -4.74 0.47
N ILE A 174 -10.81 -3.69 0.03
CA ILE A 174 -10.18 -3.65 -1.29
C ILE A 174 -8.95 -4.57 -1.32
N GLU A 175 -8.86 -5.40 -2.36
CA GLU A 175 -7.73 -6.30 -2.55
C GLU A 175 -6.43 -5.53 -2.83
N ARG A 176 -5.31 -6.09 -2.38
CA ARG A 176 -4.00 -5.43 -2.40
C ARG A 176 -2.88 -6.35 -2.89
N PRO A 177 -1.82 -5.81 -3.50
CA PRO A 177 -1.65 -4.46 -4.06
C PRO A 177 -2.37 -4.28 -5.41
N ILE A 178 -2.67 -3.03 -5.78
CA ILE A 178 -3.20 -2.67 -7.11
C ILE A 178 -2.20 -1.72 -7.77
N LEU A 179 -1.70 -2.11 -8.94
CA LEU A 179 -0.85 -1.26 -9.78
C LEU A 179 -1.70 -0.71 -10.93
N VAL A 180 -1.62 0.61 -11.12
CA VAL A 180 -2.23 1.33 -12.25
C VAL A 180 -1.09 1.86 -13.13
N ALA A 181 -1.14 1.60 -14.43
CA ALA A 181 -0.23 2.13 -15.43
C ALA A 181 -1.05 2.79 -16.54
N GLY A 182 -1.18 4.12 -16.48
CA GLY A 182 -2.05 4.89 -17.37
C GLY A 182 -3.50 4.37 -17.40
N ASN A 183 -3.86 3.68 -18.49
CA ASN A 183 -5.22 3.18 -18.76
C ASN A 183 -5.45 1.73 -18.33
N LYS A 184 -4.45 1.03 -17.80
CA LYS A 184 -4.57 -0.36 -17.36
C LYS A 184 -4.29 -0.48 -15.87
N ALA A 185 -4.90 -1.45 -15.22
CA ALA A 185 -4.61 -1.78 -13.84
C ALA A 185 -4.52 -3.30 -13.66
N VAL A 186 -3.76 -3.74 -12.64
CA VAL A 186 -3.60 -5.17 -12.29
C VAL A 186 -3.57 -5.33 -10.78
N ILE A 187 -4.14 -6.45 -10.31
CA ILE A 187 -4.03 -6.91 -8.92
C ILE A 187 -2.78 -7.79 -8.79
N GLY A 188 -1.88 -7.43 -7.88
CA GLY A 188 -0.63 -8.16 -7.58
C GLY A 188 -0.84 -9.38 -6.69
N ARG A 189 -1.74 -10.28 -7.09
CA ARG A 189 -1.94 -11.60 -6.45
C ARG A 189 -1.96 -12.70 -7.51
N PRO A 190 -0.81 -13.30 -7.84
CA PRO A 190 0.52 -13.14 -7.23
C PRO A 190 1.25 -11.85 -7.69
N PRO A 191 2.31 -11.40 -6.99
CA PRO A 191 2.96 -10.11 -7.29
C PRO A 191 3.61 -10.07 -8.68
N GLU A 192 3.85 -11.21 -9.32
CA GLU A 192 4.36 -11.32 -10.69
C GLU A 192 3.36 -10.81 -11.74
N ASN A 193 2.06 -10.78 -11.44
CA ASN A 193 1.06 -10.25 -12.37
C ASN A 193 1.35 -8.79 -12.75
N ILE A 194 1.94 -8.01 -11.83
CA ILE A 194 2.27 -6.60 -12.08
C ILE A 194 3.26 -6.46 -13.24
N LEU A 195 4.00 -7.51 -13.57
CA LEU A 195 5.01 -7.54 -14.62
C LEU A 195 4.39 -7.59 -16.01
N GLU A 196 3.19 -8.17 -16.13
CA GLU A 196 2.43 -8.21 -17.39
C GLU A 196 1.98 -6.83 -17.83
N LEU A 197 1.85 -5.91 -16.87
CA LEU A 197 1.45 -4.52 -17.09
C LEU A 197 2.64 -3.64 -17.53
N LEU A 198 3.88 -4.11 -17.38
CA LEU A 198 5.08 -3.33 -17.66
C LEU A 198 5.43 -3.36 -19.18
N PRO A 199 5.89 -2.25 -19.77
CA PRO A 199 6.26 -2.16 -21.19
C PRO A 199 7.52 -2.91 -21.64
#